data_AF-A0A841LPB1-F1
#
_entry.id   AF-A0A841LPB1-F1
#
_cell.length_a   1.000
_cell.length_b   1.000
_cell.length_c   1.000
_cell.angle_alpha   90.00
_cell.angle_beta   90.00
_cell.angle_gamma   90.00
#
_symmetry.space_group_name_H-M   'P 1'
#
loop_
_entity.id
_entity.type
_entity.pdbx_description
1 polymer ?
#
loop_
_entity_poly.entity_id
_entity_poly.type
_entity_poly.pdbx_seq_one_letter_code
_entity_poly.pdbx_strand_id
1 'polypeptide(L)'
;MKIKLILSLLLIFCTSITMAQIEFPVYKPLPPIQRVPPPPIQTWEPQRRERISEQPVQQSETNVIAKFIIQKATVNGKDYSEHYVNNEACLVIYTEKDSKEIFFANYLPLIKSISTGMMINPELSSKAATSTSYKTQTSKFKWSFSNSYDSVKGIADVHLLKIYTNEGTSFSCTISSKDTFLKFTGQMENPNDN
;
A
#
# COMPACT_ATOMS: atom_id res chain seq x y z
N MET A 1 -11.45 57.09 47.37
CA MET A 1 -12.15 56.78 46.11
C MET A 1 -11.21 56.99 44.92
N LYS A 2 -10.47 55.96 44.47
CA LYS A 2 -9.86 55.88 43.13
C LYS A 2 -9.66 54.39 42.79
N ILE A 3 -10.58 53.84 42.00
CA ILE A 3 -10.53 52.48 41.45
C ILE A 3 -9.62 52.53 40.22
N LYS A 4 -8.53 51.75 40.20
CA LYS A 4 -7.74 51.51 39.00
C LYS A 4 -8.24 50.23 38.34
N LEU A 5 -9.00 50.40 37.26
CA LEU A 5 -9.45 49.36 36.35
C LEU A 5 -8.25 48.93 35.50
N ILE A 6 -7.79 47.68 35.62
CA ILE A 6 -6.79 47.10 34.71
C ILE A 6 -7.56 46.41 33.60
N LEU A 7 -7.48 46.99 32.40
CA LEU A 7 -8.11 46.52 31.17
C LEU A 7 -7.26 45.40 30.56
N SER A 8 -7.72 44.16 30.60
CA SER A 8 -7.10 43.05 29.83
C SER A 8 -7.40 43.23 28.35
N LEU A 9 -6.35 43.51 27.57
CA LEU A 9 -6.41 43.55 26.11
C LEU A 9 -6.24 42.11 25.57
N LEU A 10 -7.34 41.50 25.14
CA LEU A 10 -7.36 40.20 24.49
C LEU A 10 -6.93 40.37 23.02
N LEU A 11 -5.67 40.08 22.70
CA LEU A 11 -5.17 40.02 21.32
C LEU A 11 -5.62 38.71 20.67
N ILE A 12 -6.70 38.79 19.89
CA ILE A 12 -7.14 37.71 19.00
C ILE A 12 -6.22 37.73 17.77
N PHE A 13 -5.25 36.82 17.72
CA PHE A 13 -4.52 36.54 16.48
C PHE A 13 -5.42 35.72 15.55
N CYS A 14 -6.14 36.40 14.65
CA CYS A 14 -6.69 35.76 13.46
C CYS A 14 -5.54 35.37 12.53
N THR A 15 -5.05 34.13 12.64
CA THR A 15 -4.22 33.54 11.59
C THR A 15 -5.11 33.24 10.40
N SER A 16 -5.04 34.10 9.39
CA SER A 16 -5.60 33.85 8.06
C SER A 16 -5.01 32.55 7.51
N ILE A 17 -5.86 31.52 7.40
CA ILE A 17 -5.53 30.30 6.66
C ILE A 17 -5.46 30.71 5.19
N THR A 18 -4.23 30.96 4.71
CA THR A 18 -3.98 30.97 3.27
C THR A 18 -4.22 29.56 2.77
N MET A 19 -5.38 29.33 2.16
CA MET A 19 -5.62 28.14 1.37
C MET A 19 -4.61 28.16 0.21
N ALA A 20 -3.51 27.43 0.37
CA ALA A 20 -2.66 27.10 -0.76
C ALA A 20 -3.52 26.26 -1.72
N GLN A 21 -3.99 26.89 -2.79
CA GLN A 21 -4.59 26.17 -3.92
C GLN A 21 -3.52 25.21 -4.43
N ILE A 22 -3.83 23.92 -4.36
CA ILE A 22 -3.02 22.89 -5.00
C ILE A 22 -3.26 23.04 -6.50
N GLU A 23 -2.31 23.65 -7.21
CA GLU A 23 -2.27 23.59 -8.67
C GLU A 23 -1.84 22.18 -9.08
N PHE A 24 -2.74 21.46 -9.74
CA PHE A 24 -2.35 20.27 -10.49
C PHE A 24 -1.59 20.72 -11.74
N PRO A 25 -0.45 20.10 -12.10
CA PRO A 25 0.19 20.40 -13.37
C PRO A 25 -0.78 20.09 -14.50
N VAL A 26 -1.21 21.12 -15.23
CA VAL A 26 -1.94 20.96 -16.49
C VAL A 26 -0.95 20.38 -17.49
N TYR A 27 -1.08 19.08 -17.77
CA TYR A 27 -0.24 18.43 -18.78
C TYR A 27 -0.47 19.11 -20.14
N LYS A 28 0.62 19.56 -20.76
CA LYS A 28 0.58 20.02 -22.16
C LYS A 28 0.06 18.88 -23.02
N PRO A 29 -0.94 19.10 -23.89
CA PRO A 29 -1.40 18.06 -24.80
C PRO A 29 -0.21 17.56 -25.61
N LEU A 30 -0.09 16.23 -25.71
CA LEU A 30 0.97 15.60 -26.48
C LEU A 30 0.93 16.17 -27.91
N PRO A 31 2.10 16.47 -28.51
CA PRO A 31 2.14 16.91 -29.89
C PRO A 31 1.41 15.88 -30.77
N PRO A 32 0.60 16.32 -31.74
CA PRO A 32 -0.14 15.40 -32.60
C PRO A 32 0.85 14.44 -33.26
N ILE A 33 0.67 13.15 -32.98
CA ILE A 33 1.47 12.09 -33.59
C ILE A 33 1.18 12.13 -35.10
N GLN A 34 2.19 12.49 -35.90
CA GLN A 34 2.11 12.30 -37.35
C GLN A 34 1.96 10.80 -37.61
N ARG A 35 0.75 10.39 -38.00
CA ARG A 35 0.49 9.02 -38.44
C ARG A 35 1.23 8.81 -39.75
N VAL A 36 2.35 8.12 -39.68
CA VAL A 36 3.00 7.57 -40.87
C VAL A 36 2.04 6.53 -41.47
N PRO A 37 1.75 6.57 -42.78
CA PRO A 37 0.94 5.54 -43.41
C PRO A 37 1.59 4.17 -43.13
N PRO A 38 0.82 3.15 -42.76
CA PRO A 38 1.38 1.81 -42.63
C PRO A 38 1.98 1.41 -43.98
N PRO A 39 3.16 0.76 -44.01
CA PRO A 39 3.73 0.28 -45.24
C PRO A 39 2.76 -0.69 -45.95
N PRO A 40 2.77 -0.75 -47.29
CA PRO A 40 1.91 -1.66 -48.03
C PRO A 40 2.08 -3.09 -47.53
N ILE A 41 0.95 -3.76 -47.27
CA ILE A 41 0.93 -5.16 -46.86
C ILE A 41 1.54 -5.99 -48.00
N GLN A 42 2.75 -6.52 -47.80
CA GLN A 42 3.28 -7.55 -48.66
C GLN A 42 2.48 -8.84 -48.40
N THR A 43 1.68 -9.25 -49.39
CA THR A 43 1.01 -10.55 -49.41
C THR A 43 2.07 -11.65 -49.54
N TRP A 44 2.48 -12.20 -48.40
CA TRP A 44 3.26 -13.43 -48.35
C TRP A 44 2.29 -14.62 -48.29
N GLU A 45 2.44 -15.56 -49.22
CA GLU A 45 1.76 -16.86 -49.19
C GLU A 45 1.98 -17.53 -47.83
N PRO A 46 0.97 -18.23 -47.27
CA PRO A 46 1.09 -18.86 -45.97
C PRO A 46 2.01 -20.10 -46.08
N GLN A 47 3.32 -19.88 -45.93
CA GLN A 47 4.21 -20.92 -45.46
C GLN A 47 3.72 -21.30 -44.06
N ARG A 48 3.36 -22.59 -43.89
CA ARG A 48 2.93 -23.21 -42.65
C ARG A 48 3.97 -22.91 -41.56
N ARG A 49 3.75 -21.84 -40.82
CA ARG A 49 4.54 -21.48 -39.66
C ARG A 49 4.19 -22.49 -38.58
N GLU A 50 5.10 -23.41 -38.29
CA GLU A 50 5.00 -24.20 -37.08
C GLU A 50 4.84 -23.23 -35.92
N ARG A 51 3.70 -23.36 -35.25
CA ARG A 51 3.31 -22.54 -34.11
C ARG A 51 4.33 -22.85 -33.02
N ILE A 52 5.39 -22.06 -32.91
CA ILE A 52 6.16 -21.99 -31.67
C ILE A 52 5.12 -21.59 -30.62
N SER A 53 4.79 -22.54 -29.76
CA SER A 53 3.79 -22.42 -28.72
C SER A 53 4.06 -21.13 -27.96
N GLU A 54 3.09 -20.22 -27.96
CA GLU A 54 2.95 -19.21 -26.92
C GLU A 54 3.01 -19.97 -25.60
N GLN A 55 4.16 -19.94 -24.93
CA GLN A 55 4.22 -20.43 -23.57
C GLN A 55 3.23 -19.57 -22.78
N PRO A 56 2.25 -20.17 -22.08
CA PRO A 56 1.37 -19.39 -21.23
C PRO A 56 2.27 -18.66 -20.23
N VAL A 57 2.04 -17.36 -20.05
CA VAL A 57 2.59 -16.64 -18.89
C VAL A 57 2.12 -17.45 -17.69
N GLN A 58 3.05 -18.19 -17.10
CA GLN A 58 2.77 -19.10 -16.01
C GLN A 58 2.34 -18.23 -14.84
N GLN A 59 1.02 -18.08 -14.70
CA GLN A 59 0.40 -17.42 -13.58
C GLN A 59 0.82 -18.24 -12.36
N SER A 60 1.81 -17.75 -11.63
CA SER A 60 2.32 -18.45 -10.46
C SER A 60 1.16 -18.61 -9.49
N GLU A 61 0.87 -19.86 -9.10
CA GLU A 61 -0.14 -20.12 -8.08
C GLU A 61 0.38 -19.48 -6.77
N THR A 62 -0.31 -18.45 -6.30
CA THR A 62 0.03 -17.76 -5.05
C THR A 62 -0.73 -18.39 -3.88
N ASN A 63 -0.03 -18.76 -2.82
CA ASN A 63 -0.62 -19.21 -1.57
C ASN A 63 -0.65 -18.06 -0.56
N VAL A 64 -1.85 -17.58 -0.21
CA VAL A 64 -2.04 -16.50 0.76
C VAL A 64 -1.89 -17.04 2.19
N ILE A 65 -0.90 -16.53 2.91
CA ILE A 65 -0.64 -16.88 4.32
C ILE A 65 -1.47 -16.01 5.27
N ALA A 66 -1.59 -14.71 4.96
CA ALA A 66 -2.39 -13.78 5.75
C ALA A 66 -2.82 -12.59 4.90
N LYS A 67 -4.05 -12.11 5.14
CA LYS A 67 -4.61 -10.91 4.52
C LYS A 67 -5.11 -9.95 5.60
N PHE A 68 -4.78 -8.68 5.46
CA PHE A 68 -5.06 -7.62 6.43
C PHE A 68 -5.85 -6.50 5.76
N ILE A 69 -7.11 -6.33 6.13
CA ILE A 69 -8.03 -5.34 5.55
C ILE A 69 -7.75 -3.98 6.18
N ILE A 70 -7.34 -3.00 5.38
CA ILE A 70 -6.97 -1.66 5.85
C ILE A 70 -8.25 -0.85 6.12
N GLN A 71 -8.39 -0.35 7.35
CA GLN A 71 -9.53 0.50 7.76
C GLN A 71 -9.10 1.95 8.04
N LYS A 72 -7.86 2.15 8.49
CA LYS A 72 -7.25 3.48 8.63
C LYS A 72 -5.90 3.49 7.97
N ALA A 73 -5.60 4.57 7.26
CA ALA A 73 -4.37 4.75 6.52
C ALA A 73 -3.85 6.17 6.67
N THR A 74 -2.58 6.32 7.04
CA THR A 74 -1.89 7.60 6.96
C THR A 74 -0.63 7.49 6.12
N VAL A 75 -0.42 8.47 5.24
CA VAL A 75 0.77 8.61 4.40
C VAL A 75 1.46 9.90 4.77
N ASN A 76 2.70 9.82 5.26
CA ASN A 76 3.48 10.96 5.75
C ASN A 76 2.69 11.82 6.77
N GLY A 77 1.93 11.16 7.64
CA GLY A 77 1.11 11.81 8.68
C GLY A 77 -0.23 12.37 8.21
N LYS A 78 -0.50 12.41 6.91
CA LYS A 78 -1.81 12.82 6.37
C LYS A 78 -2.75 11.63 6.27
N ASP A 79 -4.02 11.83 6.60
CA ASP A 79 -5.05 10.80 6.53
C ASP A 79 -5.47 10.52 5.08
N TYR A 80 -5.48 9.24 4.72
CA TYR A 80 -5.92 8.69 3.43
C TYR A 80 -6.92 7.53 3.63
N SER A 81 -7.51 7.39 4.81
CA SER A 81 -8.36 6.25 5.18
C SER A 81 -9.51 6.05 4.19
N GLU A 82 -10.20 7.11 3.78
CA GLU A 82 -11.29 7.03 2.80
C GLU A 82 -10.81 6.44 1.47
N HIS A 83 -9.66 6.89 0.95
CA HIS A 83 -9.10 6.37 -0.29
C HIS A 83 -8.78 4.87 -0.20
N TYR A 84 -8.19 4.43 0.91
CA TYR A 84 -7.84 3.02 1.11
C TYR A 84 -9.09 2.14 1.29
N VAL A 85 -10.06 2.60 2.08
CA VAL A 85 -11.32 1.87 2.31
C VAL A 85 -12.15 1.76 1.03
N ASN A 86 -12.32 2.86 0.29
CA ASN A 86 -13.10 2.89 -0.95
C ASN A 86 -12.46 2.05 -2.07
N ASN A 87 -11.19 1.64 -1.92
CA ASN A 87 -10.49 0.78 -2.86
C ASN A 87 -10.25 -0.63 -2.32
N GLU A 88 -10.90 -1.00 -1.20
CA GLU A 88 -10.79 -2.31 -0.54
C GLU A 88 -9.33 -2.72 -0.26
N ALA A 89 -8.52 -1.74 0.13
CA ALA A 89 -7.09 -1.92 0.26
C ALA A 89 -6.74 -2.95 1.34
N CYS A 90 -5.74 -3.78 1.05
CA CYS A 90 -5.26 -4.79 1.98
C CYS A 90 -3.74 -4.96 1.93
N LEU A 91 -3.19 -5.47 3.02
CA LEU A 91 -1.84 -6.02 3.06
C LEU A 91 -1.92 -7.53 2.96
N VAL A 92 -1.02 -8.15 2.21
CA VAL A 92 -1.01 -9.60 1.98
C VAL A 92 0.38 -10.16 2.24
N ILE A 93 0.45 -11.23 3.03
CA ILE A 93 1.64 -12.09 3.14
C ILE A 93 1.32 -13.37 2.36
N TYR A 94 2.20 -13.76 1.45
CA TYR A 94 1.98 -14.91 0.58
C TYR A 94 3.29 -15.61 0.20
N THR A 95 3.18 -16.81 -0.34
CA THR A 95 4.27 -17.50 -1.04
C THR A 95 3.87 -17.76 -2.49
N GLU A 96 4.85 -17.84 -3.37
CA GLU A 96 4.66 -18.32 -4.74
C GLU A 96 4.86 -19.84 -4.78
N LYS A 97 4.20 -20.52 -5.72
CA LYS A 97 4.36 -21.95 -5.97
C LYS A 97 5.85 -22.33 -6.02
N ASP A 98 6.22 -23.36 -5.28
CA ASP A 98 7.58 -23.89 -5.18
C ASP A 98 8.65 -22.93 -4.64
N SER A 99 8.25 -21.71 -4.22
CA SER A 99 9.14 -20.76 -3.55
C SER A 99 9.15 -21.01 -2.04
N LYS A 100 10.35 -20.95 -1.46
CA LYS A 100 10.55 -20.89 0.00
C LYS A 100 10.52 -19.45 0.53
N GLU A 101 10.45 -18.48 -0.37
CA GLU A 101 10.46 -17.06 -0.04
C GLU A 101 9.07 -16.61 0.35
N ILE A 102 9.02 -15.73 1.34
CA ILE A 102 7.78 -15.10 1.78
C ILE A 102 7.74 -13.71 1.16
N PHE A 103 6.61 -13.38 0.56
CA PHE A 103 6.35 -12.11 -0.08
C PHE A 103 5.36 -11.30 0.73
N PHE A 104 5.45 -9.99 0.54
CA PHE A 104 4.56 -9.00 1.14
C PHE A 104 4.05 -8.05 0.07
N ALA A 105 2.76 -7.75 0.11
CA ALA A 105 2.12 -6.81 -0.79
C ALA A 105 1.26 -5.79 -0.04
N ASN A 106 1.24 -4.57 -0.57
CA ASN A 106 0.21 -3.56 -0.33
C ASN A 106 -0.62 -3.45 -1.61
N TYR A 107 -1.91 -3.81 -1.54
CA TYR A 107 -2.75 -4.02 -2.71
C TYR A 107 -4.07 -3.25 -2.59
N LEU A 108 -4.39 -2.50 -3.64
CA LEU A 108 -5.65 -1.78 -3.83
C LEU A 108 -6.39 -2.41 -5.03
N PRO A 109 -7.26 -3.40 -4.79
CA PRO A 109 -7.85 -4.23 -5.86
C PRO A 109 -8.66 -3.45 -6.88
N LEU A 110 -9.48 -2.49 -6.46
CA LEU A 110 -10.43 -1.81 -7.37
C LEU A 110 -9.72 -0.97 -8.44
N ILE A 111 -8.53 -0.44 -8.13
CA ILE A 111 -7.69 0.32 -9.07
C ILE A 111 -6.48 -0.47 -9.57
N LYS A 112 -6.39 -1.76 -9.24
CA LYS A 112 -5.28 -2.66 -9.62
C LYS A 112 -3.89 -2.10 -9.30
N SER A 113 -3.79 -1.34 -8.20
CA SER A 113 -2.54 -0.76 -7.75
C SER A 113 -1.90 -1.70 -6.74
N ILE A 114 -0.67 -2.12 -7.01
CA ILE A 114 0.07 -3.05 -6.15
C ILE A 114 1.51 -2.59 -5.97
N SER A 115 1.96 -2.64 -4.72
CA SER A 115 3.37 -2.68 -4.36
C SER A 115 3.62 -4.07 -3.80
N THR A 116 4.54 -4.84 -4.39
CA THR A 116 4.81 -6.21 -3.96
C THR A 116 6.31 -6.52 -3.93
N GLY A 117 6.71 -7.51 -3.13
CA GLY A 117 8.04 -8.09 -3.19
C GLY A 117 8.45 -8.86 -1.93
N MET A 118 9.71 -9.29 -1.89
CA MET A 118 10.21 -10.26 -0.92
C MET A 118 10.37 -9.66 0.49
N MET A 119 10.00 -10.44 1.51
CA MET A 119 10.34 -10.22 2.91
C MET A 119 11.76 -10.71 3.19
N ILE A 120 12.64 -9.82 3.65
CA ILE A 120 14.04 -10.08 3.95
C ILE A 120 14.22 -10.11 5.48
N ASN A 121 14.85 -11.18 5.96
CA ASN A 121 15.21 -11.40 7.37
C ASN A 121 14.05 -11.15 8.35
N PRO A 122 12.93 -11.88 8.25
CA PRO A 122 11.81 -11.68 9.15
C PRO A 122 12.14 -12.11 10.58
N GLU A 123 12.01 -11.16 11.50
CA GLU A 123 12.09 -11.37 12.95
C GLU A 123 10.68 -11.47 13.53
N LEU A 124 10.37 -12.60 14.17
CA LEU A 124 9.09 -12.82 14.82
C LEU A 124 9.26 -12.84 16.34
N SER A 125 8.41 -12.10 17.04
CA SER A 125 8.30 -12.14 18.49
C SER A 125 6.84 -12.21 18.91
N SER A 126 6.57 -12.80 20.07
CA SER A 126 5.22 -12.87 20.62
C SER A 126 5.23 -12.49 22.09
N LYS A 127 4.13 -11.90 22.55
CA LYS A 127 3.87 -11.65 23.97
C LYS A 127 2.56 -12.32 24.35
N ALA A 128 2.61 -13.09 25.42
CA ALA A 128 1.42 -13.71 26.00
C ALA A 128 0.44 -12.64 26.49
N ALA A 129 -0.84 -13.02 26.58
CA ALA A 129 -1.83 -12.18 27.22
C ALA A 129 -1.53 -12.03 28.72
N THR A 130 -1.94 -10.92 29.30
CA THR A 130 -1.91 -10.68 30.75
C THR A 130 -3.33 -10.33 31.21
N SER A 131 -3.52 -10.11 32.51
CA SER A 131 -4.82 -9.63 33.04
C SER A 131 -5.27 -8.29 32.46
N THR A 132 -4.34 -7.51 31.88
CA THR A 132 -4.61 -6.16 31.35
C THR A 132 -4.23 -5.98 29.88
N SER A 133 -3.77 -7.03 29.20
CA SER A 133 -3.32 -6.93 27.81
C SER A 133 -3.64 -8.18 26.98
N TYR A 134 -3.96 -7.97 25.72
CA TYR A 134 -4.13 -9.04 24.74
C TYR A 134 -2.81 -9.73 24.38
N LYS A 135 -2.91 -10.96 23.86
CA LYS A 135 -1.80 -11.63 23.20
C LYS A 135 -1.42 -10.82 21.96
N THR A 136 -0.13 -10.72 21.70
CA THR A 136 0.38 -10.02 20.51
C THR A 136 1.45 -10.82 19.78
N GLN A 137 1.56 -10.62 18.48
CA GLN A 137 2.66 -11.09 17.65
C GLN A 137 3.20 -9.93 16.83
N THR A 138 4.51 -9.71 16.89
CA THR A 138 5.20 -8.68 16.10
C THR A 138 6.09 -9.36 15.08
N SER A 139 5.97 -8.95 13.82
CA SER A 139 6.89 -9.28 12.73
C SER A 139 7.62 -8.02 12.31
N LYS A 140 8.95 -8.05 12.30
CA LYS A 140 9.80 -6.99 11.75
C LYS A 140 10.60 -7.55 10.61
N PHE A 141 10.65 -6.85 9.48
CA PHE A 141 11.38 -7.31 8.30
C PHE A 141 11.74 -6.15 7.40
N LYS A 142 12.74 -6.37 6.54
CA LYS A 142 12.97 -5.53 5.37
C LYS A 142 12.11 -6.01 4.22
N TRP A 143 11.60 -5.11 3.41
CA TRP A 143 10.74 -5.42 2.27
C TRP A 143 11.34 -4.84 1.00
N SER A 144 11.73 -5.72 0.07
CA SER A 144 12.21 -5.32 -1.25
C SER A 144 11.02 -5.17 -2.20
N PHE A 145 10.45 -3.97 -2.29
CA PHE A 145 9.21 -3.73 -3.02
C PHE A 145 9.43 -3.26 -4.46
N SER A 146 8.43 -3.51 -5.30
CA SER A 146 8.26 -2.97 -6.65
C SER A 146 6.81 -2.51 -6.84
N ASN A 147 6.63 -1.29 -7.30
CA ASN A 147 5.33 -0.71 -7.60
C ASN A 147 4.89 -1.02 -9.03
N SER A 148 3.61 -1.30 -9.24
CA SER A 148 3.03 -1.47 -10.56
C SER A 148 2.71 -0.16 -11.29
N TYR A 149 2.56 0.95 -10.57
CA TYR A 149 1.97 2.20 -11.07
C TYR A 149 3.00 3.28 -11.48
N ASP A 150 4.22 3.22 -10.97
CA ASP A 150 5.28 4.21 -11.25
C ASP A 150 6.65 3.56 -11.51
N SER A 151 6.71 2.22 -11.54
CA SER A 151 7.96 1.44 -11.66
C SER A 151 9.01 1.71 -10.57
N VAL A 152 8.64 2.38 -9.47
CA VAL A 152 9.54 2.63 -8.33
C VAL A 152 9.79 1.32 -7.59
N LYS A 153 11.06 1.09 -7.24
CA LYS A 153 11.54 -0.07 -6.48
C LYS A 153 12.40 0.40 -5.32
N GLY A 154 12.45 -0.37 -4.24
CA GLY A 154 13.30 -0.02 -3.11
C GLY A 154 13.22 -1.01 -1.97
N ILE A 155 13.85 -0.63 -0.87
CA ILE A 155 13.78 -1.35 0.40
C ILE A 155 13.06 -0.47 1.42
N ALA A 156 12.11 -1.07 2.13
CA ALA A 156 11.44 -0.45 3.26
C ALA A 156 11.55 -1.32 4.51
N ASP A 157 11.60 -0.70 5.69
CA ASP A 157 11.46 -1.41 6.96
C ASP A 157 9.96 -1.53 7.29
N VAL A 158 9.52 -2.74 7.64
CA VAL A 158 8.12 -3.04 7.95
C VAL A 158 8.00 -3.58 9.36
N HIS A 159 7.15 -2.96 10.16
CA HIS A 159 6.76 -3.45 11.48
C HIS A 159 5.26 -3.77 11.48
N LEU A 160 4.94 -5.05 11.58
CA LEU A 160 3.57 -5.56 11.63
C LEU A 160 3.27 -6.12 13.02
N LEU A 161 2.27 -5.57 13.68
CA LEU A 161 1.75 -6.02 14.96
C LEU A 161 0.37 -6.64 14.76
N LYS A 162 0.19 -7.88 15.22
CA LYS A 162 -1.10 -8.55 15.38
C LYS A 162 -1.52 -8.53 16.84
N ILE A 163 -2.79 -8.23 17.09
CA ILE A 163 -3.40 -8.15 18.42
C ILE A 163 -4.58 -9.12 18.42
N TYR A 164 -4.48 -10.18 19.22
CA TYR A 164 -5.49 -11.23 19.27
C TYR A 164 -6.53 -10.90 20.33
N THR A 165 -7.73 -10.55 19.88
CA THR A 165 -8.88 -10.22 20.74
C THR A 165 -9.93 -11.32 20.66
N ASN A 166 -10.99 -11.23 21.46
CA ASN A 166 -12.11 -12.16 21.40
C ASN A 166 -12.94 -12.00 20.11
N GLU A 167 -12.90 -10.82 19.49
CA GLU A 167 -13.69 -10.48 18.29
C GLU A 167 -12.93 -10.78 16.99
N GLY A 168 -11.67 -11.20 17.09
CA GLY A 168 -10.81 -11.46 15.94
C GLY A 168 -9.39 -10.91 16.13
N THR A 169 -8.66 -10.80 15.03
CA THR A 169 -7.26 -10.33 15.04
C THR A 169 -7.18 -8.94 14.42
N SER A 170 -6.93 -7.93 15.25
CA SER A 170 -6.61 -6.58 14.77
C SER A 170 -5.14 -6.47 14.40
N PHE A 171 -4.80 -5.54 13.52
CA PHE A 171 -3.40 -5.26 13.17
C PHE A 171 -3.07 -3.77 13.17
N SER A 172 -1.77 -3.50 13.35
CA SER A 172 -1.12 -2.23 13.08
C SER A 172 0.13 -2.50 12.26
N CYS A 173 0.30 -1.83 11.13
CA CYS A 173 1.46 -1.95 10.26
C CYS A 173 2.08 -0.57 10.01
N THR A 174 3.39 -0.46 10.14
CA THR A 174 4.14 0.72 9.66
C THR A 174 5.15 0.28 8.61
N ILE A 175 5.23 1.05 7.52
CA ILE A 175 6.19 0.84 6.43
C ILE A 175 6.98 2.14 6.28
N SER A 176 8.29 2.08 6.42
CA SER A 176 9.17 3.23 6.30
C SER A 176 10.25 3.01 5.26
N SER A 177 10.31 3.90 4.28
CA SER A 177 11.44 4.05 3.37
C SER A 177 12.06 5.44 3.56
N LYS A 178 13.05 5.80 2.73
CA LYS A 178 13.78 7.07 2.84
C LYS A 178 12.86 8.30 2.87
N ASP A 179 11.85 8.33 2.02
CA ASP A 179 11.02 9.52 1.77
C ASP A 179 9.52 9.29 2.09
N THR A 180 9.17 8.07 2.53
CA THR A 180 7.77 7.66 2.73
C THR A 180 7.61 6.92 4.05
N PHE A 181 6.62 7.35 4.83
CA PHE A 181 6.14 6.69 6.04
C PHE A 181 4.65 6.37 5.92
N LEU A 182 4.32 5.09 5.90
CA LEU A 182 2.94 4.59 5.87
C LEU A 182 2.58 4.00 7.22
N LYS A 183 1.35 4.24 7.67
CA LYS A 183 0.78 3.56 8.84
C LYS A 183 -0.63 3.10 8.53
N PHE A 184 -0.87 1.82 8.77
CA PHE A 184 -2.14 1.15 8.53
C PHE A 184 -2.64 0.48 9.80
N THR A 185 -3.96 0.51 10.01
CA THR A 185 -4.63 -0.30 11.02
C THR A 185 -5.91 -0.89 10.47
N GLY A 186 -6.31 -2.04 10.98
CA GLY A 186 -7.57 -2.69 10.59
C GLY A 186 -7.66 -4.09 11.18
N GLN A 187 -8.29 -5.00 10.43
CA GLN A 187 -8.52 -6.38 10.85
C GLN A 187 -7.83 -7.37 9.91
N MET A 188 -7.35 -8.48 10.44
CA MET A 188 -6.91 -9.63 9.66
C MET A 188 -8.15 -10.42 9.22
N GLU A 189 -8.22 -10.76 7.94
CA GLU A 189 -9.24 -11.66 7.41
C GLU A 189 -9.09 -13.03 8.07
N ASN A 190 -10.19 -13.56 8.59
CA ASN A 190 -10.19 -14.87 9.21
C ASN A 190 -10.18 -15.93 8.10
N PRO A 191 -9.23 -16.88 8.09
CA PRO A 191 -9.15 -17.91 7.06
C PRO A 191 -10.40 -18.80 6.97
N ASN A 192 -11.29 -18.75 7.97
CA ASN A 192 -12.54 -19.51 8.01
C ASN A 192 -13.77 -18.74 7.46
N ASP A 193 -13.61 -17.49 7.02
CA ASP A 193 -14.73 -16.65 6.57
C ASP A 193 -15.01 -16.77 5.04
N ASN A 194 -14.45 -17.79 4.37
CA ASN A 194 -14.65 -18.10 2.95
C ASN A 194 -15.42 -19.41 2.73
#